data_AF-A0A645G5T1-F1
#
_entry.id   AF-A0A645G5T1-F1
#
_cell.length_a   1.000
_cell.length_b   1.000
_cell.length_c   1.000
_cell.angle_alpha   90.00
_cell.angle_beta   90.00
_cell.angle_gamma   90.00
#
_symmetry.space_group_name_H-M   'P 1'
#
loop_
_entity.id
_entity.type
_entity.pdbx_description
1 polymer ?
#
loop_
_entity_poly.entity_id
_entity_poly.type
_entity_poly.pdbx_seq_one_letter_code
_entity_poly.pdbx_strand_id
1 'polypeptide(L)'
;MLNLISNAIKFSNPKSVILVKVVDMVSNVEISVKDEGVGIEQEHLENIFQRYYQVNKSLNRNAEGSGIGLSLIKSIIELHGGKINVKSKVNSGSTFTIELPSKVVDNESESIKRYTDGKVEMIKIEFSDIYSI
;
A
#
# COMPACT_ATOMS: atom_id res chain seq x y z
N MET A 1 0.53 1.30 -4.99
CA MET A 1 0.55 2.58 -4.25
C MET A 1 -0.80 2.98 -3.70
N LEU A 2 -1.85 3.13 -4.52
CA LEU A 2 -3.17 3.57 -4.04
C LEU A 2 -3.70 2.71 -2.88
N ASN A 3 -3.58 1.38 -2.98
CA ASN A 3 -4.01 0.49 -1.91
C ASN A 3 -3.24 0.68 -0.58
N LEU A 4 -1.92 0.97 -0.62
CA LEU A 4 -1.15 1.26 0.61
C LEU A 4 -1.60 2.59 1.25
N ILE A 5 -1.87 3.61 0.43
CA ILE A 5 -2.37 4.91 0.89
C ILE A 5 -3.79 4.76 1.43
N SER A 6 -4.65 4.00 0.76
CA SER A 6 -6.02 3.70 1.19
C SER A 6 -6.02 3.01 2.54
N ASN A 7 -5.17 2.00 2.75
CA ASN A 7 -4.99 1.36 4.06
C ASN A 7 -4.51 2.35 5.13
N ALA A 8 -3.52 3.20 4.81
CA ALA A 8 -3.02 4.21 5.73
C ALA A 8 -4.13 5.18 6.18
N ILE A 9 -5.02 5.61 5.27
CA ILE A 9 -6.17 6.47 5.60
C ILE A 9 -7.19 5.69 6.46
N LYS A 10 -7.57 4.50 6.00
CA LYS A 10 -8.61 3.66 6.62
C LYS A 10 -8.29 3.29 8.07
N PHE A 11 -7.02 3.05 8.38
CA PHE A 11 -6.60 2.58 9.70
C PHE A 11 -6.02 3.68 10.59
N SER A 12 -6.01 4.94 10.12
CA SER A 12 -5.58 6.08 10.91
C SER A 12 -6.74 6.89 11.45
N ASN A 13 -6.50 7.55 12.59
CA ASN A 13 -7.47 8.47 13.17
C ASN A 13 -7.63 9.72 12.29
N PRO A 14 -8.79 10.39 12.32
CA PRO A 14 -8.97 11.68 11.65
C PRO A 14 -7.87 12.67 12.05
N LYS A 15 -7.40 13.48 11.08
CA LYS A 15 -6.32 14.48 11.25
C LYS A 15 -4.91 13.90 11.50
N SER A 16 -4.72 12.58 11.39
CA SER A 16 -3.39 11.96 11.35
C SER A 16 -2.60 12.38 10.11
N VAL A 17 -1.28 12.27 10.20
CA VAL A 17 -0.38 12.52 9.08
C VAL A 17 -0.02 11.20 8.41
N ILE A 18 -0.19 11.13 7.09
CA ILE A 18 0.34 10.05 6.27
C ILE A 18 1.58 10.57 5.55
N LEU A 19 2.74 10.00 5.83
CA LEU A 19 4.01 10.37 5.23
C LEU A 19 4.35 9.41 4.10
N VAL A 20 4.47 9.94 2.88
CA VAL A 20 5.00 9.21 1.72
C VAL A 20 6.42 9.70 1.45
N LYS A 21 7.39 8.79 1.46
CA LYS A 21 8.80 9.07 1.18
C LYS A 21 9.24 8.27 -0.04
N VAL A 22 10.00 8.90 -0.92
CA VAL A 22 10.66 8.25 -2.06
C VAL A 22 12.15 8.51 -1.94
N VAL A 23 12.97 7.47 -2.03
CA VAL A 23 14.42 7.55 -1.94
C VAL A 23 15.03 6.80 -3.12
N ASP A 24 15.88 7.49 -3.87
CA ASP A 24 16.73 6.87 -4.87
C ASP A 24 17.95 6.24 -4.16
N MET A 25 18.06 4.92 -4.25
CA MET A 25 19.14 4.11 -3.68
C MET A 25 20.14 3.66 -4.75
N VAL A 26 20.21 4.38 -5.88
CA VAL A 26 21.06 4.13 -7.05
C VAL A 26 20.66 2.88 -7.84
N SER A 27 20.69 1.71 -7.21
CA SER A 27 20.30 0.44 -7.85
C SER A 27 18.81 0.15 -7.73
N ASN A 28 18.15 0.76 -6.74
CA ASN A 28 16.74 0.57 -6.41
C ASN A 28 16.07 1.91 -6.10
N VAL A 29 14.76 1.97 -6.22
CA VAL A 29 13.93 3.04 -5.66
C VAL A 29 13.19 2.47 -4.45
N GLU A 30 13.36 3.11 -3.29
CA GLU A 30 12.60 2.82 -2.08
C GLU A 30 11.42 3.80 -1.98
N ILE A 31 10.22 3.27 -1.75
CA ILE A 31 9.03 4.08 -1.48
C ILE A 31 8.43 3.58 -0.17
N SER A 32 8.24 4.48 0.79
CA SER A 32 7.61 4.14 2.08
C SER A 32 6.34 4.94 2.31
N VAL A 33 5.29 4.27 2.79
CA VAL A 33 4.04 4.89 3.27
C VAL A 33 3.97 4.64 4.77
N LYS A 34 4.07 5.70 5.56
CA LYS A 34 3.94 5.68 7.02
C LYS A 34 2.62 6.31 7.43
N ASP A 35 1.94 5.65 8.36
CA ASP A 35 0.71 6.10 8.99
C ASP A 35 0.88 6.24 10.51
N GLU A 36 -0.10 6.86 11.17
CA GLU A 36 -0.18 7.04 12.64
C GLU A 36 -1.41 6.30 13.20
N GLY A 37 -1.77 5.17 12.58
CA GLY A 37 -2.97 4.43 12.89
C GLY A 37 -2.86 3.44 14.04
N VAL A 38 -3.82 2.53 14.09
CA VAL A 38 -3.93 1.50 15.15
C VAL A 38 -2.73 0.56 15.21
N GLY A 39 -1.94 0.48 14.14
CA GLY A 39 -0.83 -0.47 14.02
C GLY A 39 -1.31 -1.92 13.86
N ILE A 40 -0.35 -2.84 13.85
CA ILE A 40 -0.56 -4.27 13.62
C ILE A 40 0.18 -5.04 14.70
N GLU A 41 -0.47 -6.03 15.32
CA GLU A 41 0.17 -6.90 16.29
C GLU A 41 1.24 -7.78 15.63
N GLN A 42 2.30 -8.10 16.37
CA GLN A 42 3.47 -8.79 15.82
C GLN A 42 3.13 -10.16 15.23
N GLU A 43 2.18 -10.89 15.83
CA GLU A 43 1.72 -12.20 15.35
C GLU A 43 1.03 -12.17 13.97
N HIS A 44 0.55 -11.00 13.55
CA HIS A 44 -0.12 -10.84 12.27
C HIS A 44 0.83 -10.46 11.13
N LEU A 45 2.00 -9.90 11.43
CA LEU A 45 2.91 -9.30 10.44
C LEU A 45 3.35 -10.29 9.35
N GLU A 46 3.51 -11.57 9.69
CA GLU A 46 3.88 -12.62 8.72
C GLU A 46 2.74 -12.99 7.78
N ASN A 47 1.50 -12.78 8.23
CA ASN A 47 0.29 -13.25 7.57
C ASN A 47 -0.45 -12.16 6.80
N ILE A 48 -0.20 -10.86 7.05
CA ILE A 48 -0.93 -9.76 6.40
C ILE A 48 -0.82 -9.73 4.87
N PHE A 49 0.17 -10.41 4.30
CA PHE A 49 0.34 -10.54 2.84
C PHE A 49 -0.32 -11.80 2.26
N GLN A 50 -0.94 -12.64 3.08
CA GLN A 50 -1.71 -13.79 2.61
C GLN A 50 -3.08 -13.34 2.08
N ARG A 51 -3.56 -14.03 1.04
CA ARG A 51 -4.88 -13.76 0.46
C ARG A 51 -5.96 -14.03 1.51
N TYR A 52 -6.94 -13.13 1.58
CA TYR A 52 -8.11 -13.20 2.46
C TYR A 52 -7.78 -13.07 3.96
N TYR A 53 -6.53 -12.81 4.33
CA TYR A 53 -6.15 -12.59 5.72
C TYR A 53 -6.64 -11.22 6.21
N GLN A 54 -7.26 -11.21 7.39
CA GLN A 54 -7.75 -10.00 8.05
C GLN A 54 -7.50 -10.13 9.56
N VAL A 55 -6.90 -9.09 10.15
CA VAL A 55 -6.49 -9.07 11.57
C VAL A 55 -7.68 -9.10 12.53
N ASN A 56 -8.76 -8.39 12.20
CA ASN A 56 -9.97 -8.36 13.04
C ASN A 56 -11.20 -8.60 12.18
N LYS A 57 -11.89 -9.74 12.41
CA LYS A 57 -13.20 -10.01 11.80
C LYS A 57 -14.37 -9.33 12.52
N SER A 58 -14.18 -8.85 13.76
CA SER A 58 -15.28 -8.42 14.65
C SER A 58 -15.32 -6.93 14.99
N LEU A 59 -14.28 -6.15 14.67
CA LEU A 59 -14.19 -4.74 15.06
C LEU A 59 -14.30 -3.85 13.81
N ASN A 60 -15.45 -3.19 13.71
CA ASN A 60 -15.84 -2.18 12.72
C ASN A 60 -16.36 -2.71 11.38
N ARG A 61 -17.70 -2.77 11.29
CA ARG A 61 -18.49 -2.74 10.03
C ARG A 61 -18.06 -1.63 9.06
N ASN A 62 -17.28 -0.64 9.50
CA ASN A 62 -16.85 0.50 8.71
C ASN A 62 -15.51 0.26 7.98
N ALA A 63 -14.85 -0.89 8.20
CA ALA A 63 -13.52 -1.17 7.65
C ALA A 63 -13.51 -2.50 6.87
N GLU A 64 -14.53 -2.76 6.05
CA GLU A 64 -14.58 -3.94 5.18
C GLU A 64 -13.49 -3.90 4.10
N GLY A 65 -13.04 -5.08 3.69
CA GLY A 65 -12.10 -5.29 2.59
C GLY A 65 -11.96 -6.78 2.31
N SER A 66 -11.71 -7.17 1.06
CA SER A 66 -11.64 -8.59 0.66
C SER A 66 -10.43 -9.34 1.23
N GLY A 67 -9.48 -8.65 1.86
CA GLY A 67 -8.19 -9.21 2.27
C GLY A 67 -7.28 -9.54 1.09
N ILE A 68 -7.54 -8.99 -0.10
CA ILE A 68 -6.75 -9.26 -1.31
C ILE A 68 -5.67 -8.20 -1.54
N GLY A 69 -5.91 -6.94 -1.15
CA GLY A 69 -5.08 -5.78 -1.52
C GLY A 69 -3.58 -5.97 -1.26
N LEU A 70 -3.19 -6.29 -0.03
CA LEU A 70 -1.77 -6.47 0.33
C LEU A 70 -1.12 -7.67 -0.39
N SER A 71 -1.85 -8.77 -0.54
CA SER A 71 -1.35 -9.95 -1.26
C SER A 71 -1.08 -9.66 -2.74
N LEU A 72 -1.96 -8.87 -3.37
CA LEU A 72 -1.81 -8.47 -4.76
C LEU A 72 -0.63 -7.52 -4.94
N ILE A 73 -0.50 -6.53 -4.06
CA ILE A 73 0.66 -5.61 -4.06
C ILE A 73 1.96 -6.40 -3.93
N LYS A 74 2.03 -7.35 -3.00
CA LYS A 74 3.22 -8.20 -2.82
C LYS A 74 3.56 -8.94 -4.12
N SER A 75 2.59 -9.63 -4.72
CA SER A 75 2.81 -10.32 -6.00
C SER A 75 3.28 -9.38 -7.12
N ILE A 76 2.68 -8.19 -7.24
CA ILE A 76 3.09 -7.20 -8.25
C ILE A 76 4.54 -6.77 -8.02
N ILE A 77 4.91 -6.44 -6.79
CA ILE A 77 6.27 -5.98 -6.46
C ILE A 77 7.30 -7.08 -6.71
N GLU A 78 7.01 -8.31 -6.28
CA GLU A 78 7.89 -9.46 -6.49
C GLU A 78 8.05 -9.79 -7.98
N LEU A 79 6.99 -9.67 -8.79
CA LEU A 79 7.06 -9.83 -10.25
C LEU A 79 7.96 -8.79 -10.91
N HIS A 80 8.07 -7.59 -10.33
CA HIS A 80 9.01 -6.56 -10.79
C HIS A 80 10.44 -6.74 -10.22
N GLY A 81 10.71 -7.87 -9.55
CA GLY A 81 12.00 -8.13 -8.90
C GLY A 81 12.26 -7.28 -7.67
N GLY A 82 11.22 -6.67 -7.11
CA GLY A 82 11.27 -5.88 -5.90
C GLY A 82 10.95 -6.69 -4.65
N LYS A 83 10.84 -5.98 -3.53
CA LYS A 83 10.38 -6.53 -2.25
C LYS A 83 9.51 -5.53 -1.50
N ILE A 84 8.63 -6.05 -0.64
CA ILE A 84 7.79 -5.26 0.25
C ILE A 84 7.95 -5.75 1.69
N ASN A 85 8.16 -4.80 2.60
CA ASN A 85 8.26 -5.04 4.03
C ASN A 85 7.30 -4.12 4.79
N VAL A 86 6.98 -4.52 6.03
CA VAL A 86 6.22 -3.71 6.97
C VAL A 86 6.96 -3.61 8.30
N LYS A 87 6.93 -2.44 8.92
CA LYS A 87 7.23 -2.25 10.34
C LYS A 87 5.99 -1.65 10.97
N SER A 88 5.51 -2.22 12.06
CA SER A 88 4.31 -1.71 12.73
C SER A 88 4.42 -1.89 14.24
N LYS A 89 3.75 -1.01 14.98
CA LYS A 89 3.61 -1.11 16.42
C LYS A 89 2.19 -0.68 16.79
N VAL A 90 1.53 -1.49 17.61
CA VAL A 90 0.17 -1.22 18.11
C VAL A 90 0.11 0.18 18.73
N ASN A 91 -0.91 0.95 18.35
CA ASN A 91 -1.16 2.34 18.72
C ASN A 91 -0.06 3.34 18.31
N SER A 92 0.84 2.97 17.39
CA SER A 92 1.90 3.85 16.87
C SER A 92 1.93 3.93 15.34
N GLY A 93 0.99 3.26 14.66
CA GLY A 93 0.91 3.17 13.22
C GLY A 93 1.83 2.14 12.57
N SER A 94 1.83 2.15 11.24
CA SER A 94 2.62 1.25 10.41
C SER A 94 3.47 2.01 9.39
N THR A 95 4.50 1.34 8.88
CA THR A 95 5.30 1.80 7.75
C THR A 95 5.47 0.64 6.79
N PHE A 96 4.85 0.76 5.62
CA PHE A 96 5.04 -0.16 4.51
C PHE A 96 6.13 0.41 3.60
N THR A 97 7.14 -0.41 3.31
CA THR A 97 8.26 -0.04 2.45
C THR A 97 8.29 -0.98 1.26
N ILE A 98 8.31 -0.40 0.06
CA ILE A 98 8.49 -1.13 -1.21
C ILE A 98 9.84 -0.73 -1.79
N GLU A 99 10.57 -1.70 -2.31
CA GLU A 99 11.83 -1.49 -3.02
C GLU A 99 11.69 -2.09 -4.41
N LEU A 100 11.95 -1.30 -5.45
CA LEU A 100 11.89 -1.72 -6.85
C LEU A 100 13.26 -1.48 -7.52
N PRO A 101 13.75 -2.40 -8.37
CA PRO A 101 14.98 -2.17 -9.12
C PRO A 101 14.88 -0.94 -10.02
N SER A 102 15.89 -0.07 -9.97
CA SER A 102 16.04 1.10 -10.84
C SER A 102 16.92 0.71 -12.02
N LYS A 103 16.34 0.03 -13.01
CA LYS A 103 17.05 -0.39 -14.23
C LYS A 103 16.82 0.63 -15.34
N VAL A 104 17.90 1.09 -15.95
CA VAL A 104 17.82 1.78 -17.23
C VAL A 104 17.34 0.77 -18.26
N VAL A 105 16.17 1.03 -18.83
CA VAL A 105 15.63 0.25 -19.94
C VAL A 105 16.01 0.96 -21.23
N ASP A 106 16.74 0.27 -22.09
CA ASP A 106 17.00 0.71 -23.47
C ASP A 106 15.71 0.59 -24.25
N ASN A 107 14.84 1.60 -24.22
CA ASN A 107 13.68 1.66 -25.09
C ASN A 107 13.65 2.99 -25.83
N GLU A 108 13.81 2.89 -27.15
CA GLU A 108 13.32 3.86 -28.10
C GLU A 108 11.86 4.20 -27.75
N SER A 109 11.63 5.43 -27.31
CA SER A 109 10.43 6.24 -27.57
C SER A 109 9.08 5.51 -27.71
N GLU A 110 8.73 4.53 -26.89
CA GLU A 110 7.32 4.23 -26.66
C GLU A 110 6.81 5.37 -25.78
N SER A 111 6.27 6.39 -26.46
CA SER A 111 5.51 7.45 -25.84
C SER A 111 4.62 6.85 -24.74
N ILE A 112 4.90 7.18 -23.47
CA ILE A 112 4.00 6.87 -22.37
C ILE A 112 2.70 7.58 -22.76
N LYS A 113 1.77 6.85 -23.38
CA LYS A 113 0.40 7.34 -23.62
C LYS A 113 -0.06 7.80 -22.25
N ARG A 114 -0.32 9.10 -22.10
CA ARG A 114 -0.91 9.65 -20.89
C ARG A 114 -2.30 9.06 -20.78
N TYR A 115 -2.42 7.88 -20.17
CA TYR A 115 -3.67 7.26 -19.78
C TYR A 115 -4.24 8.09 -18.62
N THR A 116 -4.86 9.23 -18.96
CA THR A 116 -5.59 10.05 -17.99
C THR A 116 -7.01 9.52 -17.79
N ASP A 117 -7.59 8.86 -18.79
CA ASP A 117 -9.04 8.60 -18.85
C ASP A 117 -9.56 7.37 -18.09
N GLY A 118 -8.69 6.67 -17.34
CA GLY A 118 -9.11 5.55 -16.45
C GLY A 118 -8.63 5.68 -15.02
N LYS A 119 -7.75 6.65 -14.71
CA LYS A 119 -7.17 6.80 -13.36
C LYS A 119 -8.20 7.31 -12.35
N VAL A 120 -9.14 8.15 -12.78
CA VAL A 120 -10.18 8.68 -11.87
C VAL A 120 -11.12 7.58 -11.40
N GLU A 121 -11.56 6.69 -12.30
CA GLU A 121 -12.37 5.53 -11.93
C GLU A 121 -11.60 4.57 -11.03
N MET A 122 -10.34 4.29 -11.33
CA MET A 122 -9.49 3.44 -10.49
C MET A 122 -9.27 4.03 -9.09
N ILE A 123 -9.10 5.35 -8.97
CA ILE A 123 -9.08 6.04 -7.67
C ILE A 123 -10.45 5.90 -6.98
N LYS A 124 -11.57 6.10 -7.67
CA LYS A 124 -12.90 5.91 -7.07
C LYS A 124 -13.11 4.48 -6.56
N ILE A 125 -12.60 3.46 -7.26
CA ILE A 125 -12.66 2.06 -6.85
C ILE A 125 -11.78 1.81 -5.62
N GLU A 126 -10.51 2.21 -5.63
CA GLU A 126 -9.58 1.95 -4.51
C GLU A 126 -9.93 2.71 -3.22
N PHE A 127 -10.66 3.83 -3.36
CA PHE A 127 -11.08 4.66 -2.24
C PHE A 127 -12.60 4.58 -2.00
N SER A 128 -13.33 3.65 -2.63
CA SER A 128 -14.79 3.49 -2.43
C SER A 128 -15.15 3.37 -0.96
N ASP A 129 -14.37 2.58 -0.24
CA ASP A 129 -14.60 2.25 1.17
C ASP A 129 -14.28 3.44 2.09
N ILE A 130 -13.54 4.43 1.58
CA ILE A 130 -13.19 5.67 2.31
C ILE A 130 -14.28 6.72 2.13
N TYR A 131 -14.88 6.84 0.95
CA TYR A 131 -15.96 7.81 0.67
C TYR A 131 -17.35 7.35 1.11
N SER A 132 -17.47 6.14 1.66
CA SER A 132 -18.72 5.56 2.17
C SER A 132 -19.05 5.98 3.61
N ILE A 133 -18.25 6.86 4.22
CA ILE A 133 -18.36 7.34 5.60
C ILE A 133 -19.10 8.67 5.65
#